data_AF-A0A833HGF3-F1
#
_entry.id   AF-A0A833HGF3-F1
#
_cell.length_a   1.000
_cell.length_b   1.000
_cell.length_c   1.000
_cell.angle_alpha   90.00
_cell.angle_beta   90.00
_cell.angle_gamma   90.00
#
_symmetry.space_group_name_H-M   'P 1'
#
loop_
_entity.id
_entity.type
_entity.pdbx_description
1 polymer ?
#
loop_
_entity_poly.entity_id
_entity_poly.type
_entity_poly.pdbx_seq_one_letter_code
_entity_poly.pdbx_strand_id
1 'polypeptide(L)'
;MARSAPTRAAPRRPGFARCLSSGSMTAQTTVPRLASFTCAGARLELPLMPASDPDSSARAAADRATALALAAGAFAVYAAGACRTIYVGDSGELVAAVHTLGIPHPSGYPLYVLLGKLWTVLVPLGSVAFRMSLFSALCAALAVGLVYLAARALAVGRVAAAAAAVLFAASPSFWGEANVQRVYALNALFVALATLLALQWDAAVSEDKDVHRRERLFVGTALVCGVGAANHTFLAVWGALFLLFALVRDRGLVRRWRTLIAAGGAALLGLSFYGFLFFRSRQEPRLDWGDPETPGALWAVITRRDFWPRKWLSGPGDLLPIARDFFSSFAVELTWAGALLALAG
;
A
#
# COMPACT_ATOMS: atom_id res chain seq x y z
N MET A 1 -48.46 16.82 -63.21
CA MET A 1 -48.42 15.36 -63.41
C MET A 1 -47.83 15.10 -64.80
N ALA A 2 -46.51 15.07 -64.90
CA ALA A 2 -45.67 13.86 -64.93
C ALA A 2 -45.78 13.10 -66.27
N ARG A 3 -44.83 13.35 -67.17
CA ARG A 3 -44.57 12.58 -68.40
C ARG A 3 -43.43 11.59 -68.14
N SER A 4 -43.61 10.40 -68.69
CA SER A 4 -42.77 9.20 -68.69
C SER A 4 -41.58 9.25 -69.66
N ALA A 5 -40.53 8.45 -69.37
CA ALA A 5 -39.70 7.58 -70.25
C ALA A 5 -38.18 7.56 -69.83
N PRO A 6 -37.28 6.68 -70.35
CA PRO A 6 -36.90 5.42 -69.69
C PRO A 6 -35.36 5.14 -69.58
N THR A 7 -35.05 4.08 -68.81
CA THR A 7 -33.87 3.16 -68.73
C THR A 7 -32.47 3.54 -69.30
N ARG A 8 -31.42 3.36 -68.45
CA ARG A 8 -30.11 2.80 -68.87
C ARG A 8 -29.26 2.22 -67.71
N ALA A 9 -28.44 1.24 -68.10
CA ALA A 9 -27.60 0.25 -67.40
C ALA A 9 -26.68 0.65 -66.23
N ALA A 10 -26.29 -0.38 -65.47
CA ALA A 10 -25.45 -0.42 -64.26
C ALA A 10 -23.95 -0.14 -64.46
N PRO A 11 -23.20 0.20 -63.38
CA PRO A 11 -21.76 -0.01 -63.30
C PRO A 11 -21.32 -0.97 -62.19
N ARG A 12 -20.09 -1.46 -62.39
CA ARG A 12 -19.42 -2.63 -61.82
C ARG A 12 -18.94 -2.45 -60.37
N ARG A 13 -18.85 -3.57 -59.63
CA ARG A 13 -18.21 -3.70 -58.31
C ARG A 13 -16.67 -3.54 -58.42
N PRO A 14 -15.98 -2.87 -57.48
CA PRO A 14 -14.52 -2.89 -57.41
C PRO A 14 -14.02 -4.20 -56.78
N GLY A 15 -13.02 -4.80 -57.40
CA GLY A 15 -12.45 -6.10 -57.05
C GLY A 15 -11.54 -6.06 -55.82
N PHE A 16 -11.59 -7.13 -55.03
CA PHE A 16 -10.62 -7.46 -54.00
C PHE A 16 -9.31 -7.93 -54.68
N ALA A 17 -8.24 -7.16 -54.54
CA ALA A 17 -6.89 -7.61 -54.93
C ALA A 17 -6.31 -8.49 -53.81
N ARG A 18 -6.00 -9.75 -54.15
CA ARG A 18 -5.27 -10.71 -53.29
C ARG A 18 -3.81 -10.28 -53.17
N CYS A 19 -3.29 -10.12 -51.96
CA CYS A 19 -1.85 -10.12 -51.69
C CYS A 19 -1.33 -11.56 -51.78
N LEU A 20 -0.51 -11.84 -52.80
CA LEU A 20 0.26 -13.08 -52.92
C LEU A 20 1.60 -12.90 -52.19
N SER A 21 1.88 -13.75 -51.20
CA SER A 21 3.20 -13.86 -50.58
C SER A 21 4.06 -14.85 -51.37
N SER A 22 5.16 -14.39 -51.95
CA SER A 22 6.26 -15.27 -52.39
C SER A 22 7.45 -15.08 -51.44
N GLY A 23 7.68 -16.06 -50.57
CA GLY A 23 8.88 -16.15 -49.76
C GLY A 23 9.93 -17.00 -50.48
N SER A 24 11.13 -16.46 -50.67
CA SER A 24 12.33 -17.27 -50.93
C SER A 24 13.28 -17.07 -49.75
N MET A 25 13.69 -18.18 -49.13
CA MET A 25 14.67 -18.22 -48.06
C MET A 25 16.07 -18.27 -48.67
N THR A 26 16.88 -17.24 -48.43
CA THR A 26 18.34 -17.33 -48.55
C THR A 26 18.97 -16.90 -47.24
N ALA A 27 19.77 -17.80 -46.68
CA ALA A 27 20.53 -17.58 -45.46
C ALA A 27 21.75 -16.69 -45.76
N GLN A 28 21.75 -15.46 -45.25
CA GLN A 28 22.96 -14.67 -45.08
C GLN A 28 22.88 -13.89 -43.76
N THR A 29 23.93 -14.04 -42.96
CA THR A 29 24.24 -13.27 -41.76
C THR A 29 24.31 -11.78 -42.07
N THR A 30 23.36 -10.99 -41.59
CA THR A 30 23.46 -9.53 -41.43
C THR A 30 22.28 -9.01 -40.60
N VAL A 31 22.59 -8.12 -39.65
CA VAL A 31 21.76 -7.11 -38.95
C VAL A 31 20.25 -7.13 -39.24
N PRO A 32 19.34 -7.10 -38.24
CA PRO A 32 17.91 -7.15 -38.49
C PRO A 32 17.49 -5.99 -39.40
N ARG A 33 17.06 -6.35 -40.62
CA ARG A 33 16.46 -5.41 -41.57
C ARG A 33 15.18 -4.84 -40.96
N LEU A 34 15.10 -3.51 -40.99
CA LEU A 34 13.89 -2.74 -40.74
C LEU A 34 12.68 -3.38 -41.43
N ALA A 35 11.65 -3.70 -40.65
CA ALA A 35 10.32 -3.90 -41.21
C ALA A 35 9.75 -2.52 -41.56
N SER A 36 10.04 -2.04 -42.77
CA SER A 36 9.49 -0.79 -43.28
C SER A 36 8.09 -1.05 -43.87
N PHE A 37 7.05 -0.61 -43.18
CA PHE A 37 5.72 -0.50 -43.76
C PHE A 37 5.60 0.87 -44.45
N THR A 38 5.47 0.88 -45.78
CA THR A 38 5.18 2.09 -46.55
C THR A 38 3.67 2.21 -46.74
N CYS A 39 3.05 3.17 -46.06
CA CYS A 39 1.74 3.69 -46.42
C CYS A 39 1.87 5.20 -46.63
N ALA A 40 1.53 5.69 -47.83
CA ALA A 40 1.39 7.11 -48.17
C ALA A 40 2.55 8.06 -47.75
N GLY A 41 3.78 7.81 -48.23
CA GLY A 41 4.79 8.87 -48.40
C GLY A 41 5.45 9.48 -47.14
N ALA A 42 5.09 9.07 -45.93
CA ALA A 42 5.76 9.49 -44.69
C ALA A 42 6.55 8.32 -44.09
N ARG A 43 7.87 8.46 -43.94
CA ARG A 43 8.68 7.55 -43.12
C ARG A 43 8.38 7.86 -41.65
N LEU A 44 7.58 7.01 -41.01
CA LEU A 44 7.41 7.02 -39.56
C LEU A 44 8.55 6.18 -38.96
N GLU A 45 9.63 6.82 -38.54
CA GLU A 45 10.63 6.18 -37.69
C GLU A 45 10.03 6.04 -36.29
N LEU A 46 9.50 4.87 -35.96
CA LEU A 46 9.14 4.57 -34.58
C LEU A 46 10.42 4.55 -33.75
N PRO A 47 10.56 5.40 -32.71
CA PRO A 47 11.69 5.31 -31.80
C PRO A 47 11.68 3.91 -31.17
N LEU A 48 12.76 3.17 -31.36
CA LEU A 48 13.03 1.97 -30.57
C LEU A 48 12.99 2.39 -29.11
N MET A 49 12.02 1.83 -28.36
CA MET A 49 11.96 1.96 -26.91
C MET A 49 13.34 1.61 -26.35
N PRO A 50 14.01 2.51 -25.61
CA PRO A 50 15.31 2.19 -25.04
C PRO A 50 15.14 0.99 -24.12
N ALA A 51 15.90 -0.08 -24.37
CA ALA A 51 15.95 -1.23 -23.48
C ALA A 51 16.33 -0.76 -22.07
N SER A 52 15.61 -1.23 -21.05
CA SER A 52 15.93 -0.94 -19.65
C SER A 52 17.37 -1.37 -19.34
N ASP A 53 18.15 -0.48 -18.74
CA ASP A 53 19.55 -0.74 -18.36
C ASP A 53 19.64 -2.02 -17.49
N PRO A 54 20.30 -3.09 -17.95
CA PRO A 54 20.38 -4.36 -17.22
C PRO A 54 21.01 -4.19 -15.83
N ASP A 55 21.93 -3.23 -15.67
CA ASP A 55 22.56 -2.92 -14.38
C ASP A 55 21.56 -2.39 -13.35
N SER A 56 20.57 -1.61 -13.80
CA SER A 56 19.50 -1.09 -12.94
C SER A 56 18.59 -2.20 -12.41
N SER A 57 18.30 -3.19 -13.27
CA SER A 57 17.43 -4.32 -12.93
C SER A 57 18.09 -5.27 -11.92
N ALA A 58 19.39 -5.53 -12.07
CA ALA A 58 20.17 -6.35 -11.16
C ALA A 58 20.31 -5.68 -9.79
N ARG A 59 20.57 -4.37 -9.75
CA ARG A 59 20.63 -3.59 -8.49
C ARG A 59 19.29 -3.61 -7.74
N ALA A 60 18.18 -3.47 -8.46
CA ALA A 60 16.85 -3.54 -7.88
C ALA A 60 16.52 -4.96 -7.35
N ALA A 61 16.98 -6.02 -8.02
CA ALA A 61 16.84 -7.39 -7.54
C ALA A 61 17.63 -7.64 -6.26
N ALA A 62 18.87 -7.15 -6.18
CA ALA A 62 19.69 -7.24 -4.97
C ALA A 62 19.06 -6.49 -3.78
N ASP A 63 18.47 -5.32 -4.01
CA ASP A 63 17.78 -4.57 -2.96
C ASP A 63 16.52 -5.32 -2.48
N ARG A 64 15.76 -5.94 -3.38
CA ARG A 64 14.62 -6.81 -2.99
C ARG A 64 15.07 -8.03 -2.19
N ALA A 65 16.15 -8.69 -2.59
CA ALA A 65 16.69 -9.84 -1.85
C ALA A 65 17.15 -9.43 -0.44
N THR A 66 17.79 -8.26 -0.31
CA THR A 66 18.20 -7.72 1.00
C THR A 66 16.98 -7.41 1.87
N ALA A 67 15.94 -6.78 1.31
CA ALA A 67 14.69 -6.52 2.04
C ALA A 67 14.04 -7.80 2.56
N LEU A 68 14.00 -8.86 1.74
CA LEU A 68 13.46 -10.17 2.12
C LEU A 68 14.31 -10.84 3.19
N ALA A 69 15.64 -10.76 3.10
CA ALA A 69 16.54 -11.31 4.11
C ALA A 69 16.37 -10.60 5.47
N LEU A 70 16.25 -9.27 5.46
CA LEU A 70 15.97 -8.47 6.66
C LEU A 70 14.62 -8.84 7.27
N ALA A 71 13.56 -8.93 6.45
CA ALA A 71 12.25 -9.36 6.91
C ALA A 71 12.28 -10.78 7.48
N ALA A 72 12.92 -11.74 6.81
CA ALA A 72 13.03 -13.10 7.31
C ALA A 72 13.79 -13.19 8.65
N GLY A 73 14.89 -12.44 8.78
CA GLY A 73 15.65 -12.35 10.02
C GLY A 73 14.83 -11.73 11.16
N ALA A 74 14.16 -10.61 10.91
CA ALA A 74 13.28 -9.97 11.88
C ALA A 74 12.12 -10.90 12.29
N PHE A 75 11.51 -11.61 11.34
CA PHE A 75 10.44 -12.56 11.63
C PHE A 75 10.92 -13.68 12.53
N ALA A 76 12.09 -14.29 12.27
CA ALA A 76 12.64 -15.35 13.11
C ALA A 76 12.83 -14.88 14.56
N VAL A 77 13.34 -13.67 14.73
CA VAL A 77 13.58 -13.04 16.04
C VAL A 77 12.27 -12.73 16.77
N TYR A 78 11.31 -12.07 16.11
CA TYR A 78 10.01 -11.75 16.70
C TYR A 78 9.17 -13.02 16.96
N ALA A 79 9.21 -14.00 16.07
CA ALA A 79 8.48 -15.27 16.27
C ALA A 79 9.02 -16.03 17.48
N ALA A 80 10.33 -15.94 17.77
CA ALA A 80 10.93 -16.51 18.98
C ALA A 80 10.47 -15.78 20.26
N GLY A 81 10.27 -14.46 20.19
CA GLY A 81 9.77 -13.63 21.30
C GLY A 81 8.25 -13.52 21.41
N ALA A 82 7.51 -14.10 20.45
CA ALA A 82 6.06 -13.96 20.33
C ALA A 82 5.33 -14.47 21.58
N CYS A 83 4.43 -13.63 22.11
CA CYS A 83 3.65 -13.97 23.29
C CYS A 83 2.75 -15.20 23.03
N ARG A 84 2.90 -16.24 23.86
CA ARG A 84 2.17 -17.51 23.71
C ARG A 84 0.72 -17.48 24.24
N THR A 85 0.38 -16.43 24.97
CA THR A 85 -0.93 -16.24 25.60
C THR A 85 -1.44 -14.81 25.38
N ILE A 86 -2.62 -14.51 25.89
CA ILE A 86 -3.21 -13.17 25.85
C ILE A 86 -2.29 -12.20 26.61
N TYR A 87 -1.88 -11.13 25.94
CA TYR A 87 -1.11 -10.05 26.55
C TYR A 87 -2.03 -9.00 27.22
N VAL A 88 -1.45 -7.94 27.78
CA VAL A 88 -2.20 -6.85 28.43
C VAL A 88 -2.90 -5.93 27.42
N GLY A 89 -3.68 -4.98 27.94
CA GLY A 89 -4.40 -3.98 27.15
C GLY A 89 -5.62 -4.58 26.45
N ASP A 90 -5.77 -4.24 25.17
CA ASP A 90 -6.85 -4.70 24.29
C ASP A 90 -6.60 -6.06 23.63
N SER A 91 -5.46 -6.70 23.90
CA SER A 91 -5.07 -7.97 23.27
C SER A 91 -6.11 -9.08 23.45
N GLY A 92 -6.70 -9.21 24.64
CA GLY A 92 -7.71 -10.25 24.93
C GLY A 92 -8.99 -10.05 24.12
N GLU A 93 -9.46 -8.81 24.02
CA GLU A 93 -10.64 -8.47 23.23
C GLU A 93 -10.38 -8.68 21.74
N LEU A 94 -9.25 -8.22 21.22
CA LEU A 94 -8.90 -8.38 19.81
C LEU A 94 -8.75 -9.86 19.41
N VAL A 95 -8.13 -10.68 20.26
CA VAL A 95 -8.05 -12.13 20.05
C VAL A 95 -9.43 -12.78 20.07
N ALA A 96 -10.31 -12.38 21.00
CA ALA A 96 -11.67 -12.88 21.07
C ALA A 96 -12.49 -12.47 19.82
N ALA A 97 -12.37 -11.22 19.37
CA ALA A 97 -12.98 -10.72 18.15
C ALA A 97 -12.51 -11.51 16.93
N VAL A 98 -11.21 -11.71 16.77
CA VAL A 98 -10.65 -12.55 15.70
C VAL A 98 -11.18 -13.98 15.78
N HIS A 99 -11.20 -14.60 16.96
CA HIS A 99 -11.65 -15.98 17.11
C HIS A 99 -13.12 -16.17 16.71
N THR A 100 -13.97 -15.23 17.14
CA THR A 100 -15.44 -15.30 17.01
C THR A 100 -16.00 -14.50 15.83
N LEU A 101 -15.14 -13.84 15.05
CA LEU A 101 -15.52 -12.81 14.09
C LEU A 101 -16.40 -11.72 14.72
N GLY A 102 -16.11 -11.32 15.96
CA GLY A 102 -16.81 -10.25 16.66
C GLY A 102 -16.34 -8.85 16.26
N ILE A 103 -17.02 -7.83 16.81
CA ILE A 103 -16.71 -6.40 16.65
C ILE A 103 -16.10 -5.91 17.96
N PRO A 104 -14.78 -5.69 18.01
CA PRO A 104 -14.11 -5.15 19.19
C PRO A 104 -14.39 -3.65 19.30
N HIS A 105 -13.84 -3.04 20.34
CA HIS A 105 -13.93 -1.61 20.56
C HIS A 105 -13.64 -0.74 19.31
N PRO A 106 -14.26 0.45 19.21
CA PRO A 106 -14.06 1.40 18.13
C PRO A 106 -12.57 1.64 17.78
N SER A 107 -12.18 1.67 16.51
CA SER A 107 -13.03 1.72 15.32
C SER A 107 -13.51 0.37 14.80
N GLY A 108 -13.41 -0.71 15.59
CA GLY A 108 -13.86 -2.06 15.23
C GLY A 108 -12.88 -2.84 14.36
N TYR A 109 -11.83 -2.19 13.83
CA TYR A 109 -10.68 -2.79 13.14
C TYR A 109 -11.04 -3.94 12.17
N PRO A 110 -12.01 -3.76 11.25
CA PRO A 110 -12.58 -4.84 10.45
C PRO A 110 -11.53 -5.62 9.65
N LEU A 111 -10.51 -4.93 9.10
CA LEU A 111 -9.47 -5.60 8.35
C LEU A 111 -8.59 -6.49 9.24
N TYR A 112 -8.27 -6.06 10.46
CA TYR A 112 -7.52 -6.85 11.43
C TYR A 112 -8.27 -8.12 11.80
N VAL A 113 -9.58 -8.01 12.09
CA VAL A 113 -10.44 -9.15 12.45
C VAL A 113 -10.50 -10.16 11.30
N LEU A 114 -10.73 -9.70 10.07
CA LEU A 114 -10.85 -10.57 8.90
C LEU A 114 -9.53 -11.27 8.54
N LEU A 115 -8.43 -10.52 8.47
CA LEU A 115 -7.11 -11.10 8.19
C LEU A 115 -6.62 -11.99 9.32
N GLY A 116 -6.87 -11.61 10.58
CA GLY A 116 -6.58 -12.43 11.75
C GLY A 116 -7.37 -13.74 11.75
N LYS A 117 -8.67 -13.70 11.37
CA LYS A 117 -9.47 -14.92 11.24
C LYS A 117 -8.90 -15.83 10.17
N LEU A 118 -8.59 -15.30 8.99
CA LEU A 118 -7.96 -16.07 7.92
C LEU A 118 -6.63 -16.67 8.37
N TRP A 119 -5.77 -15.88 9.01
CA TRP A 119 -4.49 -16.32 9.54
C TRP A 119 -4.62 -17.47 10.54
N THR A 120 -5.53 -17.34 11.51
CA THR A 120 -5.70 -18.36 12.57
C THR A 120 -6.26 -19.68 12.04
N VAL A 121 -6.91 -19.68 10.88
CA VAL A 121 -7.32 -20.87 10.13
C VAL A 121 -6.13 -21.47 9.36
N LEU A 122 -5.31 -20.65 8.72
CA LEU A 122 -4.17 -21.10 7.91
C LEU A 122 -2.97 -21.59 8.74
N VAL A 123 -2.77 -21.04 9.95
CA VAL A 123 -1.63 -21.37 10.83
C VAL A 123 -2.14 -22.08 12.08
N PRO A 124 -2.27 -23.42 12.10
CA PRO A 124 -2.85 -24.17 13.21
C PRO A 124 -1.85 -24.45 14.34
N LEU A 125 -1.05 -23.45 14.74
CA LEU A 125 0.00 -23.60 15.75
C LEU A 125 -0.44 -23.05 17.11
N GLY A 126 -0.40 -23.85 18.16
CA GLY A 126 -0.67 -23.39 19.54
C GLY A 126 -2.03 -22.71 19.72
N SER A 127 -2.10 -21.80 20.70
CA SER A 127 -3.30 -21.02 21.05
C SER A 127 -3.62 -19.97 19.98
N VAL A 128 -4.87 -19.50 19.92
CA VAL A 128 -5.27 -18.41 19.02
C VAL A 128 -4.46 -17.13 19.30
N ALA A 129 -4.18 -16.84 20.58
CA ALA A 129 -3.34 -15.72 20.98
C ALA A 129 -1.91 -15.85 20.42
N PHE A 130 -1.30 -17.03 20.51
CA PHE A 130 0.02 -17.26 19.94
C PHE A 130 0.04 -17.08 18.41
N ARG A 131 -0.97 -17.61 17.71
CA ARG A 131 -1.13 -17.39 16.26
C ARG A 131 -1.20 -15.91 15.94
N MET A 132 -1.96 -15.13 16.71
CA MET A 132 -2.05 -13.69 16.49
C MET A 132 -0.77 -12.93 16.84
N SER A 133 0.03 -13.40 17.79
CA SER A 133 1.39 -12.84 17.98
C SER A 133 2.30 -13.15 16.80
N LEU A 134 2.21 -14.35 16.21
CA LEU A 134 2.94 -14.67 14.98
C LEU A 134 2.47 -13.83 13.79
N PHE A 135 1.18 -13.49 13.73
CA PHE A 135 0.63 -12.56 12.74
C PHE A 135 1.27 -11.16 12.88
N SER A 136 1.31 -10.62 14.10
CA SER A 136 2.00 -9.36 14.38
C SER A 136 3.48 -9.41 14.01
N ALA A 137 4.17 -10.51 14.36
CA ALA A 137 5.58 -10.72 14.01
C ALA A 137 5.81 -10.70 12.50
N LEU A 138 4.93 -11.35 11.73
CA LEU A 138 4.99 -11.34 10.26
C LEU A 138 4.77 -9.94 9.70
N CYS A 139 3.73 -9.24 10.15
CA CYS A 139 3.44 -7.89 9.69
C CYS A 139 4.59 -6.91 9.99
N ALA A 140 5.12 -6.95 11.21
CA ALA A 140 6.25 -6.14 11.63
C ALA A 140 7.51 -6.45 10.79
N ALA A 141 7.83 -7.73 10.60
CA ALA A 141 8.96 -8.16 9.79
C ALA A 141 8.87 -7.67 8.33
N LEU A 142 7.69 -7.75 7.71
CA LEU A 142 7.48 -7.20 6.37
C LEU A 142 7.64 -5.68 6.35
N ALA A 143 7.19 -4.98 7.39
CA ALA A 143 7.39 -3.55 7.53
C ALA A 143 8.90 -3.18 7.58
N VAL A 144 9.72 -3.96 8.29
CA VAL A 144 11.20 -3.78 8.33
C VAL A 144 11.81 -3.85 6.92
N GLY A 145 11.43 -4.85 6.13
CA GLY A 145 11.89 -4.96 4.74
C GLY A 145 11.46 -3.77 3.87
N LEU A 146 10.24 -3.26 4.07
CA LEU A 146 9.75 -2.07 3.36
C LEU A 146 10.46 -0.78 3.81
N VAL A 147 10.81 -0.65 5.08
CA VAL A 147 11.61 0.49 5.59
C VAL A 147 12.99 0.52 4.93
N TYR A 148 13.64 -0.64 4.78
CA TYR A 148 14.87 -0.74 3.99
C TYR A 148 14.66 -0.22 2.54
N LEU A 149 13.61 -0.69 1.86
CA LEU A 149 13.31 -0.26 0.49
C LEU A 149 12.98 1.25 0.41
N ALA A 150 12.31 1.80 1.41
CA ALA A 150 12.02 3.23 1.49
C ALA A 150 13.30 4.05 1.66
N ALA A 151 14.22 3.62 2.53
CA ALA A 151 15.54 4.24 2.66
C ALA A 151 16.34 4.17 1.34
N ARG A 152 16.27 3.04 0.63
CA ARG A 152 16.89 2.91 -0.70
C ARG A 152 16.24 3.82 -1.74
N ALA A 153 14.93 4.05 -1.68
CA ALA A 153 14.23 5.01 -2.55
C ALA A 153 14.66 6.47 -2.28
N LEU A 154 15.12 6.77 -1.07
CA LEU A 154 15.75 8.04 -0.69
C LEU A 154 17.26 8.11 -1.03
N ALA A 155 17.76 7.18 -1.85
CA ALA A 155 19.17 7.06 -2.24
C ALA A 155 20.17 6.80 -1.10
N VAL A 156 19.70 6.39 0.09
CA VAL A 156 20.57 5.98 1.20
C VAL A 156 21.36 4.73 0.83
N GLY A 157 22.68 4.70 1.06
CA GLY A 157 23.55 3.55 0.76
C GLY A 157 23.07 2.25 1.42
N ARG A 158 23.34 1.08 0.80
CA ARG A 158 22.77 -0.22 1.25
C ARG A 158 23.06 -0.54 2.71
N VAL A 159 24.29 -0.31 3.15
CA VAL A 159 24.71 -0.58 4.54
C VAL A 159 23.94 0.33 5.51
N ALA A 160 23.87 1.63 5.23
CA ALA A 160 23.13 2.58 6.06
C ALA A 160 21.62 2.31 6.06
N ALA A 161 21.04 1.95 4.92
CA ALA A 161 19.63 1.57 4.81
C ALA A 161 19.32 0.28 5.60
N ALA A 162 20.21 -0.72 5.54
CA ALA A 162 20.08 -1.94 6.32
C ALA A 162 20.23 -1.67 7.82
N ALA A 163 21.20 -0.84 8.22
CA ALA A 163 21.36 -0.42 9.60
C ALA A 163 20.13 0.33 10.11
N ALA A 164 19.56 1.25 9.34
CA ALA A 164 18.33 1.96 9.70
C ALA A 164 17.14 1.00 9.88
N ALA A 165 16.99 0.01 8.99
CA ALA A 165 15.95 -1.00 9.11
C ALA A 165 16.13 -1.90 10.35
N VAL A 166 17.38 -2.28 10.68
CA VAL A 166 17.69 -3.07 11.89
C VAL A 166 17.46 -2.24 13.16
N LEU A 167 17.85 -0.97 13.18
CA LEU A 167 17.58 -0.07 14.31
C LEU A 167 16.08 0.13 14.51
N PHE A 168 15.31 0.32 13.43
CA PHE A 168 13.86 0.36 13.48
C PHE A 168 13.28 -0.97 14.01
N ALA A 169 13.79 -2.11 13.55
CA ALA A 169 13.36 -3.41 14.05
C ALA A 169 13.64 -3.59 15.55
N ALA A 170 14.75 -3.04 16.04
CA ALA A 170 15.17 -3.12 17.44
C ALA A 170 14.53 -2.05 18.35
N SER A 171 13.75 -1.10 17.80
CA SER A 171 13.13 -0.04 18.60
C SER A 171 12.17 -0.65 19.63
N PRO A 172 12.21 -0.23 20.92
CA PRO A 172 11.39 -0.83 21.97
C PRO A 172 9.89 -0.79 21.68
N SER A 173 9.36 0.32 21.18
CA SER A 173 7.94 0.42 20.83
C SER A 173 7.59 -0.52 19.68
N PHE A 174 8.39 -0.53 18.61
CA PHE A 174 8.11 -1.36 17.44
C PHE A 174 8.24 -2.86 17.77
N TRP A 175 9.31 -3.23 18.48
CA TRP A 175 9.52 -4.60 18.97
C TRP A 175 8.40 -5.04 19.90
N GLY A 176 7.97 -4.18 20.83
CA GLY A 176 6.87 -4.47 21.75
C GLY A 176 5.58 -4.84 21.01
N GLU A 177 5.22 -4.08 19.96
CA GLU A 177 4.05 -4.37 19.13
C GLU A 177 4.23 -5.59 18.22
N ALA A 178 5.45 -5.89 17.79
CA ALA A 178 5.74 -7.04 16.93
C ALA A 178 5.46 -8.39 17.62
N ASN A 179 5.47 -8.45 18.96
CA ASN A 179 5.38 -9.70 19.72
C ASN A 179 3.98 -9.99 20.31
N VAL A 180 3.03 -9.06 20.18
CA VAL A 180 1.73 -9.10 20.90
C VAL A 180 0.53 -8.91 19.96
N GLN A 181 -0.67 -9.23 20.43
CA GLN A 181 -1.88 -9.33 19.59
C GLN A 181 -2.62 -7.99 19.45
N ARG A 182 -2.00 -7.02 18.79
CA ARG A 182 -2.57 -5.67 18.61
C ARG A 182 -2.53 -5.22 17.14
N VAL A 183 -3.30 -4.18 16.82
CA VAL A 183 -3.50 -3.67 15.45
C VAL A 183 -2.29 -2.91 14.88
N TYR A 184 -1.31 -2.59 15.73
CA TYR A 184 -0.22 -1.66 15.41
C TYR A 184 0.83 -2.24 14.46
N ALA A 185 1.17 -3.53 14.56
CA ALA A 185 2.12 -4.15 13.64
C ALA A 185 1.58 -4.19 12.20
N LEU A 186 0.29 -4.52 12.03
CA LEU A 186 -0.39 -4.45 10.73
C LEU A 186 -0.48 -3.00 10.24
N ASN A 187 -0.75 -2.04 11.13
CA ASN A 187 -0.74 -0.62 10.78
C ASN A 187 0.64 -0.17 10.27
N ALA A 188 1.72 -0.56 10.95
CA ALA A 188 3.09 -0.21 10.57
C ALA A 188 3.46 -0.77 9.18
N LEU A 189 3.01 -1.98 8.84
CA LEU A 189 3.14 -2.55 7.50
C LEU A 189 2.49 -1.65 6.44
N PHE A 190 1.24 -1.21 6.67
CA PHE A 190 0.54 -0.32 5.74
C PHE A 190 1.22 1.05 5.63
N VAL A 191 1.69 1.64 6.75
CA VAL A 191 2.42 2.92 6.73
C VAL A 191 3.73 2.80 5.95
N ALA A 192 4.51 1.72 6.15
CA ALA A 192 5.76 1.49 5.43
C ALA A 192 5.51 1.30 3.93
N LEU A 193 4.47 0.54 3.56
CA LEU A 193 4.09 0.35 2.17
C LEU A 193 3.61 1.65 1.50
N ALA A 194 2.74 2.39 2.17
CA ALA A 194 2.23 3.66 1.66
C ALA A 194 3.37 4.68 1.47
N THR A 195 4.29 4.76 2.42
CA THR A 195 5.50 5.60 2.33
C THR A 195 6.37 5.20 1.13
N LEU A 196 6.66 3.91 0.94
CA LEU A 196 7.43 3.45 -0.20
C LEU A 196 6.76 3.82 -1.53
N LEU A 197 5.44 3.63 -1.65
CA LEU A 197 4.69 3.98 -2.86
C LEU A 197 4.66 5.50 -3.11
N ALA A 198 4.55 6.32 -2.06
CA ALA A 198 4.61 7.77 -2.18
C ALA A 198 5.99 8.27 -2.62
N LEU A 199 7.08 7.68 -2.11
CA LEU A 199 8.44 7.98 -2.56
C LEU A 199 8.65 7.59 -4.03
N GLN A 200 8.16 6.43 -4.44
CA GLN A 200 8.20 6.01 -5.84
C GLN A 200 7.34 6.91 -6.73
N TRP A 201 6.20 7.39 -6.23
CA TRP A 201 5.36 8.35 -6.91
C TRP A 201 6.10 9.67 -7.14
N ASP A 202 6.76 10.21 -6.11
CA ASP A 202 7.53 11.46 -6.22
C ASP A 202 8.72 11.33 -7.18
N ALA A 203 9.42 10.20 -7.17
CA ALA A 203 10.45 9.90 -8.17
C ALA A 203 9.86 9.88 -9.59
N ALA A 204 8.70 9.25 -9.79
CA ALA A 204 8.03 9.20 -11.08
C ALA A 204 7.52 10.58 -11.54
N VAL A 205 7.14 11.47 -10.62
CA VAL A 205 6.84 12.89 -10.93
C VAL A 205 8.09 13.60 -11.45
N SER A 206 9.25 13.30 -10.89
CA SER A 206 10.53 13.94 -11.25
C SER A 206 11.09 13.45 -12.60
N GLU A 207 10.83 12.19 -12.96
CA GLU A 207 11.32 11.59 -14.21
C GLU A 207 10.56 12.06 -15.46
N ASP A 208 9.32 12.56 -15.33
CA ASP A 208 8.38 13.07 -16.35
C ASP A 208 8.17 12.21 -17.63
N LYS A 209 8.74 11.00 -17.68
CA LYS A 209 8.72 10.13 -18.87
C LYS A 209 7.55 9.14 -18.89
N ASP A 210 7.03 8.75 -17.72
CA ASP A 210 5.97 7.73 -17.60
C ASP A 210 4.80 8.20 -16.74
N VAL A 211 3.85 8.89 -17.41
CA VAL A 211 2.61 9.36 -16.79
C VAL A 211 1.79 8.20 -16.23
N HIS A 212 1.74 7.05 -16.90
CA HIS A 212 0.94 5.90 -16.47
C HIS A 212 1.50 5.28 -15.18
N ARG A 213 2.83 5.20 -15.03
CA ARG A 213 3.45 4.77 -13.78
C ARG A 213 3.15 5.74 -12.64
N ARG A 214 3.28 7.06 -12.86
CA ARG A 214 2.91 8.08 -11.87
C ARG A 214 1.46 7.93 -11.42
N GLU A 215 0.52 7.79 -12.35
CA GLU A 215 -0.90 7.66 -12.00
C GLU A 215 -1.21 6.36 -11.26
N ARG A 216 -0.62 5.23 -11.69
CA ARG A 216 -0.76 3.94 -11.00
C ARG A 216 -0.24 4.00 -9.57
N LEU A 217 0.91 4.62 -9.33
CA LEU A 217 1.48 4.77 -7.99
C LEU A 217 0.61 5.66 -7.10
N PHE A 218 0.05 6.74 -7.65
CA PHE A 218 -0.87 7.61 -6.92
C PHE A 218 -2.14 6.86 -6.48
N VAL A 219 -2.80 6.17 -7.44
CA VAL A 219 -4.02 5.39 -7.18
C VAL A 219 -3.72 4.21 -6.26
N GLY A 220 -2.59 3.52 -6.44
CA GLY A 220 -2.14 2.43 -5.58
C GLY A 220 -1.87 2.89 -4.15
N THR A 221 -1.25 4.06 -3.98
CA THR A 221 -1.06 4.67 -2.64
C THR A 221 -2.41 4.95 -1.99
N ALA A 222 -3.38 5.50 -2.72
CA ALA A 222 -4.73 5.76 -2.22
C ALA A 222 -5.46 4.47 -1.81
N LEU A 223 -5.33 3.38 -2.59
CA LEU A 223 -5.86 2.07 -2.24
C LEU A 223 -5.27 1.55 -0.93
N VAL A 224 -3.94 1.60 -0.80
CA VAL A 224 -3.23 1.15 0.41
C VAL A 224 -3.65 1.96 1.63
N CYS A 225 -3.85 3.27 1.48
CA CYS A 225 -4.37 4.12 2.55
C CYS A 225 -5.81 3.75 2.93
N GLY A 226 -6.69 3.50 1.96
CA GLY A 226 -8.08 3.09 2.20
C GLY A 226 -8.17 1.74 2.93
N VAL A 227 -7.41 0.75 2.46
CA VAL A 227 -7.35 -0.58 3.08
C VAL A 227 -6.74 -0.48 4.49
N GLY A 228 -5.61 0.22 4.64
CA GLY A 228 -4.99 0.42 5.94
C GLY A 228 -5.86 1.22 6.91
N ALA A 229 -6.69 2.15 6.44
CA ALA A 229 -7.65 2.88 7.26
C ALA A 229 -8.77 1.99 7.82
N ALA A 230 -9.06 0.85 7.18
CA ALA A 230 -9.92 -0.19 7.72
C ALA A 230 -9.23 -1.09 8.77
N ASN A 231 -7.90 -1.02 8.89
CA ASN A 231 -7.16 -1.57 10.02
C ASN A 231 -6.99 -0.54 11.15
N HIS A 232 -6.64 0.70 10.84
CA HIS A 232 -6.46 1.74 11.85
C HIS A 232 -6.60 3.13 11.22
N THR A 233 -7.39 4.01 11.83
CA THR A 233 -7.81 5.31 11.24
C THR A 233 -6.65 6.26 10.94
N PHE A 234 -5.47 6.06 11.54
CA PHE A 234 -4.24 6.79 11.23
C PHE A 234 -3.92 6.81 9.73
N LEU A 235 -4.17 5.73 8.99
CA LEU A 235 -3.90 5.71 7.55
C LEU A 235 -4.79 6.67 6.74
N ALA A 236 -5.97 7.04 7.24
CA ALA A 236 -6.78 8.08 6.61
C ALA A 236 -6.12 9.46 6.76
N VAL A 237 -5.55 9.75 7.93
CA VAL A 237 -4.77 10.97 8.18
C VAL A 237 -3.53 11.00 7.29
N TRP A 238 -2.79 9.89 7.25
CA TRP A 238 -1.61 9.75 6.39
C TRP A 238 -1.98 9.95 4.91
N GLY A 239 -3.08 9.34 4.44
CA GLY A 239 -3.55 9.50 3.06
C GLY A 239 -3.96 10.93 2.72
N ALA A 240 -4.57 11.66 3.67
CA ALA A 240 -4.87 13.08 3.50
C ALA A 240 -3.58 13.92 3.40
N LEU A 241 -2.57 13.65 4.24
CA LEU A 241 -1.27 14.32 4.16
C LEU A 241 -0.56 14.02 2.84
N PHE A 242 -0.62 12.77 2.35
CA PHE A 242 -0.09 12.42 1.02
C PHE A 242 -0.82 13.17 -0.09
N LEU A 243 -2.15 13.30 -0.05
CA LEU A 243 -2.90 14.09 -1.02
C LEU A 243 -2.46 15.56 -1.01
N LEU A 244 -2.32 16.16 0.18
CA LEU A 244 -1.83 17.55 0.32
C LEU A 244 -0.43 17.70 -0.25
N PHE A 245 0.49 16.80 0.11
CA PHE A 245 1.83 16.76 -0.46
C PHE A 245 1.79 16.64 -1.99
N ALA A 246 0.97 15.74 -2.53
CA ALA A 246 0.86 15.51 -3.96
C ALA A 246 0.31 16.72 -4.72
N LEU A 247 -0.65 17.44 -4.14
CA LEU A 247 -1.21 18.67 -4.71
C LEU A 247 -0.18 19.82 -4.73
N VAL A 248 0.69 19.90 -3.72
CA VAL A 248 1.79 20.87 -3.67
C VAL A 248 2.90 20.50 -4.65
N ARG A 249 3.27 19.22 -4.68
CA ARG A 249 4.37 18.68 -5.49
C ARG A 249 4.06 18.68 -6.98
N ASP A 250 2.84 18.31 -7.35
CA ASP A 250 2.39 18.24 -8.73
C ASP A 250 1.10 19.07 -8.89
N ARG A 251 1.27 20.38 -9.11
CA ARG A 251 0.15 21.32 -9.27
C ARG A 251 -0.78 20.99 -10.44
N GLY A 252 -0.32 20.19 -11.41
CA GLY A 252 -1.15 19.70 -12.51
C GLY A 252 -2.13 18.60 -12.10
N LEU A 253 -1.98 18.03 -10.90
CA LEU A 253 -2.85 16.96 -10.39
C LEU A 253 -4.32 17.38 -10.29
N VAL A 254 -4.61 18.64 -9.94
CA VAL A 254 -5.98 19.17 -9.85
C VAL A 254 -6.73 19.12 -11.18
N ARG A 255 -6.02 19.17 -12.31
CA ARG A 255 -6.61 19.08 -13.66
C ARG A 255 -6.84 17.63 -14.09
N ARG A 256 -6.19 16.66 -13.43
CA ARG A 256 -6.30 15.23 -13.72
C ARG A 256 -7.42 14.59 -12.91
N TRP A 257 -8.64 15.08 -13.13
CA TRP A 257 -9.83 14.66 -12.40
C TRP A 257 -10.10 13.15 -12.51
N ARG A 258 -9.78 12.51 -13.65
CA ARG A 258 -9.91 11.05 -13.80
C ARG A 258 -9.03 10.29 -12.81
N THR A 259 -7.80 10.75 -12.59
CA THR A 259 -6.85 10.18 -11.63
C THR A 259 -7.32 10.41 -10.20
N LEU A 260 -7.88 11.58 -9.91
CA LEU A 260 -8.49 11.88 -8.61
C LEU A 260 -9.72 11.00 -8.33
N ILE A 261 -10.60 10.80 -9.31
CA ILE A 261 -11.75 9.89 -9.17
C ILE A 261 -11.27 8.45 -8.99
N ALA A 262 -10.29 7.99 -9.75
CA ALA A 262 -9.73 6.65 -9.61
C ALA A 262 -9.11 6.44 -8.22
N ALA A 263 -8.36 7.43 -7.72
CA ALA A 263 -7.78 7.40 -6.38
C ALA A 263 -8.86 7.41 -5.28
N GLY A 264 -9.88 8.26 -5.42
CA GLY A 264 -11.03 8.29 -4.52
C GLY A 264 -11.80 6.97 -4.50
N GLY A 265 -12.09 6.41 -5.67
CA GLY A 265 -12.71 5.10 -5.81
C GLY A 265 -11.87 3.97 -5.21
N ALA A 266 -10.55 4.01 -5.38
CA ALA A 266 -9.63 3.03 -4.80
C ALA A 266 -9.56 3.14 -3.26
N ALA A 267 -9.53 4.36 -2.72
CA ALA A 267 -9.60 4.58 -1.27
C ALA A 267 -10.94 4.08 -0.70
N LEU A 268 -12.06 4.37 -1.37
CA LEU A 268 -13.39 3.90 -0.98
C LEU A 268 -13.51 2.37 -1.07
N LEU A 269 -12.89 1.75 -2.08
CA LEU A 269 -12.80 0.29 -2.17
C LEU A 269 -12.09 -0.29 -0.94
N GLY A 270 -11.00 0.33 -0.49
CA GLY A 270 -10.34 -0.07 0.75
C GLY A 270 -11.23 0.15 1.99
N LEU A 271 -11.92 1.28 2.08
CA LEU A 271 -12.82 1.56 3.19
C LEU A 271 -14.08 0.66 3.21
N SER A 272 -14.39 -0.02 2.10
CA SER A 272 -15.53 -0.94 2.03
C SER A 272 -15.47 -2.08 3.05
N PHE A 273 -14.29 -2.41 3.59
CA PHE A 273 -14.15 -3.35 4.69
C PHE A 273 -14.95 -2.95 5.94
N TYR A 274 -15.26 -1.67 6.16
CA TYR A 274 -16.16 -1.25 7.24
C TYR A 274 -17.60 -1.77 7.07
N GLY A 275 -17.99 -2.18 5.86
CA GLY A 275 -19.25 -2.90 5.64
C GLY A 275 -19.32 -4.21 6.45
N PHE A 276 -18.18 -4.85 6.76
CA PHE A 276 -18.13 -6.01 7.66
C PHE A 276 -18.82 -5.71 8.99
N LEU A 277 -18.58 -4.55 9.61
CA LEU A 277 -19.16 -4.21 10.91
C LEU A 277 -20.69 -4.20 10.84
N PHE A 278 -21.24 -3.52 9.84
CA PHE A 278 -22.68 -3.40 9.63
C PHE A 278 -23.37 -4.75 9.40
N PHE A 279 -22.81 -5.58 8.51
CA PHE A 279 -23.39 -6.89 8.22
C PHE A 279 -23.18 -7.88 9.36
N ARG A 280 -22.05 -7.79 10.07
CA ARG A 280 -21.71 -8.71 11.14
C ARG A 280 -22.52 -8.46 12.40
N SER A 281 -22.79 -7.20 12.73
CA SER A 281 -23.60 -6.79 13.88
C SER A 281 -25.04 -7.32 13.74
N ARG A 282 -25.65 -7.23 12.54
CA ARG A 282 -26.97 -7.83 12.22
C ARG A 282 -27.10 -9.34 12.34
N GLN A 283 -25.98 -10.03 12.57
CA GLN A 283 -25.94 -11.47 12.84
C GLN A 283 -25.76 -11.73 14.35
N GLU A 284 -25.97 -10.71 15.18
CA GLU A 284 -25.92 -10.73 16.64
C GLU A 284 -24.66 -11.46 17.18
N PRO A 285 -23.44 -10.95 16.88
CA PRO A 285 -22.21 -11.50 17.45
C PRO A 285 -22.25 -11.44 18.98
N ARG A 286 -21.57 -12.38 19.64
CA ARG A 286 -21.38 -12.32 21.09
C ARG A 286 -20.59 -11.08 21.55
N LEU A 287 -19.62 -10.67 20.74
CA LEU A 287 -18.86 -9.45 20.95
C LEU A 287 -19.27 -8.47 19.86
N ASP A 288 -20.12 -7.50 20.20
CA ASP A 288 -20.71 -6.54 19.26
C ASP A 288 -20.63 -5.12 19.80
N TRP A 289 -19.43 -4.54 19.83
CA TRP A 289 -19.24 -3.22 20.43
C TRP A 289 -19.90 -2.12 19.60
N GLY A 290 -20.82 -1.40 20.23
CA GLY A 290 -21.47 -0.21 19.67
C GLY A 290 -22.60 -0.51 18.69
N ASP A 291 -22.95 -1.79 18.50
CA ASP A 291 -24.13 -2.24 17.73
C ASP A 291 -24.30 -1.51 16.38
N PRO A 292 -23.31 -1.59 15.45
CA PRO A 292 -23.28 -0.80 14.22
C PRO A 292 -24.26 -1.26 13.13
N GLU A 293 -25.48 -1.69 13.47
CA GLU A 293 -26.52 -2.16 12.54
C GLU A 293 -27.24 -1.06 11.74
N THR A 294 -27.03 0.19 12.16
CA THR A 294 -27.56 1.39 11.51
C THR A 294 -26.44 2.27 10.99
N PRO A 295 -26.65 3.08 9.93
CA PRO A 295 -25.63 3.99 9.44
C PRO A 295 -25.11 4.96 10.51
N GLY A 296 -25.97 5.40 11.43
CA GLY A 296 -25.59 6.28 12.53
C GLY A 296 -24.68 5.60 13.56
N ALA A 297 -25.03 4.38 13.98
CA ALA A 297 -24.22 3.59 14.90
C ALA A 297 -22.88 3.18 14.27
N LEU A 298 -22.89 2.75 13.00
CA LEU A 298 -21.68 2.49 12.24
C LEU A 298 -20.75 3.71 12.20
N TRP A 299 -21.29 4.89 11.93
CA TRP A 299 -20.51 6.13 11.94
C TRP A 299 -19.94 6.45 13.33
N ALA A 300 -20.71 6.23 14.39
CA ALA A 300 -20.25 6.42 15.77
C ALA A 300 -19.07 5.49 16.13
N VAL A 301 -19.13 4.22 15.70
CA VAL A 301 -18.02 3.26 15.86
C VAL A 301 -16.81 3.69 15.04
N ILE A 302 -16.96 4.02 13.75
CA ILE A 302 -15.84 4.43 12.89
C ILE A 302 -15.14 5.67 13.44
N THR A 303 -15.90 6.67 13.86
CA THR A 303 -15.38 7.93 14.40
C THR A 303 -14.96 7.86 15.87
N ARG A 304 -15.19 6.71 16.51
CA ARG A 304 -14.92 6.47 17.94
C ARG A 304 -15.63 7.48 18.84
N ARG A 305 -16.79 7.99 18.41
CA ARG A 305 -17.55 9.07 19.07
C ARG A 305 -17.77 8.81 20.56
N ASP A 306 -18.07 7.56 20.91
CA ASP A 306 -18.47 7.17 22.26
C ASP A 306 -17.40 6.34 23.00
N PHE A 307 -16.20 6.16 22.42
CA PHE A 307 -15.19 5.24 22.97
C PHE A 307 -14.28 5.86 24.03
N TRP A 308 -13.82 7.11 23.84
CA TRP A 308 -12.84 7.70 24.73
C TRP A 308 -13.05 9.21 24.92
N PRO A 309 -13.43 9.68 26.11
CA PRO A 309 -13.74 11.09 26.35
C PRO A 309 -12.50 11.96 26.57
N ARG A 310 -11.30 11.38 26.73
CA ARG A 310 -10.08 12.20 26.91
C ARG A 310 -9.66 12.78 25.57
N LYS A 311 -9.59 14.10 25.52
CA LYS A 311 -9.00 14.82 24.40
C LYS A 311 -7.49 14.61 24.44
N TRP A 312 -6.88 14.27 23.30
CA TRP A 312 -5.42 14.21 23.13
C TRP A 312 -4.74 15.54 23.49
N LEU A 313 -5.48 16.65 23.32
CA LEU A 313 -5.13 17.98 23.76
C LEU A 313 -6.34 18.55 24.52
N SER A 314 -6.21 18.74 25.83
CA SER A 314 -7.26 19.41 26.63
C SER A 314 -7.19 20.92 26.46
N GLY A 315 -5.98 21.47 26.23
CA GLY A 315 -5.74 22.86 25.84
C GLY A 315 -4.29 23.11 25.38
N PRO A 316 -3.96 24.35 24.94
CA PRO A 316 -2.62 24.68 24.45
C PRO A 316 -1.48 24.42 25.46
N GLY A 317 -1.78 24.41 26.76
CA GLY A 317 -0.81 24.10 27.82
C GLY A 317 -0.26 22.66 27.78
N ASP A 318 -0.98 21.74 27.14
CA ASP A 318 -0.55 20.34 27.01
C ASP A 318 0.51 20.17 25.90
N LEU A 319 0.65 21.16 25.00
CA LEU A 319 1.56 21.06 23.85
C LEU A 319 3.01 20.87 24.28
N LEU A 320 3.48 21.62 25.27
CA LEU A 320 4.87 21.55 25.71
C LEU A 320 5.20 20.22 26.41
N PRO A 321 4.39 19.73 27.37
CA PRO A 321 4.55 18.38 27.93
C PRO A 321 4.53 17.29 26.87
N ILE A 322 3.56 17.31 25.95
CA ILE A 322 3.44 16.29 24.89
C ILE A 322 4.66 16.33 23.96
N ALA A 323 5.08 17.52 23.53
CA ALA A 323 6.27 17.68 22.70
C ALA A 323 7.52 17.17 23.43
N ARG A 324 7.69 17.55 24.71
CA ARG A 324 8.81 17.07 25.52
C ARG A 324 8.83 15.55 25.63
N ASP A 325 7.70 14.93 25.91
CA ASP A 325 7.58 13.48 26.05
C ASP A 325 7.90 12.78 24.71
N PHE A 326 7.31 13.25 23.62
CA PHE A 326 7.58 12.77 22.26
C PHE A 326 9.07 12.86 21.90
N PHE A 327 9.70 14.02 22.08
CA PHE A 327 11.13 14.19 21.76
C PHE A 327 12.03 13.39 22.71
N SER A 328 11.68 13.27 23.99
CA SER A 328 12.43 12.44 24.93
C SER A 328 12.37 10.95 24.59
N SER A 329 11.24 10.52 24.00
CA SER A 329 11.05 9.13 23.57
C SER A 329 11.99 8.73 22.43
N PHE A 330 12.45 9.65 21.58
CA PHE A 330 13.42 9.31 20.52
C PHE A 330 14.74 8.76 21.07
N ALA A 331 15.21 9.25 22.22
CA ALA A 331 16.42 8.74 22.84
C ALA A 331 16.26 7.28 23.31
N VAL A 332 15.04 6.91 23.71
CA VAL A 332 14.67 5.53 24.08
C VAL A 332 14.47 4.67 22.83
N GLU A 333 13.83 5.21 21.80
CA GLU A 333 13.49 4.46 20.58
C GLU A 333 14.68 4.18 19.67
N LEU A 334 15.60 5.13 19.50
CA LEU A 334 16.73 5.01 18.58
C LEU A 334 18.05 4.66 19.27
N THR A 335 18.08 4.61 20.60
CA THR A 335 19.29 4.72 21.44
C THR A 335 20.07 6.02 21.14
N TRP A 336 21.02 6.39 22.01
CA TRP A 336 21.86 7.57 21.76
C TRP A 336 22.68 7.47 20.47
N ALA A 337 23.10 6.26 20.09
CA ALA A 337 23.85 6.03 18.87
C ALA A 337 23.01 6.31 17.61
N GLY A 338 21.75 5.85 17.57
CA GLY A 338 20.84 6.13 16.46
C GLY A 338 20.45 7.61 16.38
N ALA A 339 20.27 8.27 17.53
CA ALA A 339 20.03 9.71 17.58
C ALA A 339 21.24 10.52 17.04
N LEU A 340 22.47 10.13 17.39
CA LEU A 340 23.68 10.77 16.89
C LEU A 340 23.90 10.55 15.39
N LEU A 341 23.62 9.34 14.89
CA LEU A 341 23.68 9.04 13.46
C LEU A 341 22.63 9.83 12.65
N ALA A 342 21.40 9.95 13.17
CA ALA A 342 20.35 10.74 12.54
C ALA A 342 20.70 12.25 12.47
N LEU A 343 21.46 12.76 13.44
CA LEU A 343 21.96 14.15 13.43
C LEU A 343 23.17 14.33 12.51
N ALA A 344 23.95 13.27 12.27
CA ALA A 344 25.13 13.32 11.40
C ALA A 344 24.80 13.25 9.90
N GLY A 345 23.65 12.67 9.54
CA GLY A 345 23.18 12.54 8.15
C GLY A 345 23.57 11.21 7.52
#